data_AF-A0A6V7L1I5-F1
#
_entry.id   AF-A0A6V7L1I5-F1
#
_cell.length_a   1.000
_cell.length_b   1.000
_cell.length_c   1.000
_cell.angle_alpha   90.00
_cell.angle_beta   90.00
_cell.angle_gamma   90.00
#
_symmetry.space_group_name_H-M   'P 1'
#
loop_
_entity.id
_entity.type
_entity.pdbx_description
1 polymer ?
#
loop_
_entity_poly.entity_id
_entity_poly.type
_entity_poly.pdbx_seq_one_letter_code
_entity_poly.pdbx_strand_id
1 'polypeptide(L)'
;GHSTLMRLYYTNGSMPIRGGSHVKCAPYTSCIVTNHINHTVIHVDPEREYITMTRKFPAVMNQIKIRDCFELKYDTQWMGGPATRHQVWPIKKSYFNGNAYVPSGENSMHTTERYWLTSRGMYIYVNSTAPMFIDQNNSKEKYLCFIIDKKEPYMHTGDLEVSYEIGFLNNSRLAHEFFVSRHRNKPKTLPDEQVIKYPIWSTWAKYKENINADIITNYADEILKNGFNKSYLEIDDNWERCYGSGEFETTKFNNVTNFINQLKSKGFKISLWIHPFINNGCEPAHMNALLNNFAVKNSQGESSIKWWR
;
A
#
# COMPACT_ATOMS: atom_id res chain seq x y z
N GLY A 1 11.54 -24.66 -27.87
CA GLY A 1 10.33 -23.83 -28.03
C GLY A 1 10.41 -22.64 -27.08
N HIS A 2 10.68 -21.45 -27.60
CA HIS A 2 10.79 -20.24 -26.77
C HIS A 2 9.40 -19.83 -26.28
N SER A 3 9.04 -20.21 -25.05
CA SER A 3 7.84 -19.67 -24.41
C SER A 3 8.13 -18.22 -24.04
N THR A 4 7.61 -17.26 -24.82
CA THR A 4 7.73 -15.83 -24.53
C THR A 4 7.13 -15.54 -23.16
N LEU A 5 7.93 -15.34 -22.12
CA LEU A 5 7.46 -15.19 -20.72
C LEU A 5 6.51 -14.02 -20.52
N MET A 6 6.62 -12.98 -21.36
CA MET A 6 5.81 -11.77 -21.29
C MET A 6 5.21 -11.41 -22.65
N ARG A 7 3.89 -11.24 -22.70
CA ARG A 7 3.24 -10.51 -23.80
C ARG A 7 2.66 -9.22 -23.24
N LEU A 8 3.29 -8.11 -23.61
CA LEU A 8 2.81 -6.78 -23.29
C LEU A 8 1.91 -6.31 -24.44
N TYR A 9 0.64 -6.05 -24.12
CA TYR A 9 -0.31 -5.48 -25.05
C TYR A 9 -0.61 -4.04 -24.68
N TYR A 10 -0.68 -3.20 -25.70
CA TYR A 10 -1.14 -1.82 -25.58
C TYR A 10 -2.53 -1.74 -26.20
N THR A 11 -3.50 -1.23 -25.44
CA THR A 11 -4.76 -0.80 -26.06
C THR A 11 -4.66 0.70 -26.30
N ASN A 12 -4.97 1.14 -27.53
CA ASN A 12 -5.03 2.57 -27.91
C ASN A 12 -5.78 3.35 -26.83
N GLY A 13 -5.03 4.07 -26.00
CA GLY A 13 -5.57 5.18 -25.25
C GLY A 13 -5.65 6.40 -26.16
N SER A 14 -6.29 7.46 -25.69
CA SER A 14 -6.41 8.75 -26.38
C SER A 14 -5.08 9.53 -26.43
N MET A 15 -3.99 8.82 -26.67
CA MET A 15 -2.70 9.41 -26.98
C MET A 15 -2.57 9.57 -28.49
N PRO A 16 -2.10 10.72 -28.98
CA PRO A 16 -1.82 10.94 -30.40
C PRO A 16 -0.52 10.24 -30.85
N ILE A 17 -0.15 9.10 -30.24
CA ILE A 17 1.00 8.28 -30.68
C ILE A 17 0.51 7.34 -31.80
N ARG A 18 -0.11 7.89 -32.84
CA ARG A 18 -0.20 7.20 -34.14
C ARG A 18 1.03 7.59 -34.93
N GLY A 19 1.85 6.62 -35.29
CA GLY A 19 3.05 6.85 -36.12
C GLY A 19 4.37 7.06 -35.36
N GLY A 20 4.45 6.68 -34.08
CA GLY A 20 5.72 6.72 -33.35
C GLY A 20 6.76 5.77 -33.96
N SER A 21 7.99 6.25 -34.12
CA SER A 21 9.09 5.43 -34.64
C SER A 21 9.81 4.72 -33.50
N HIS A 22 10.09 3.43 -33.69
CA HIS A 22 10.96 2.67 -32.80
C HIS A 22 12.42 2.93 -33.22
N VAL A 23 13.23 3.46 -32.31
CA VAL A 23 14.63 3.79 -32.56
C VAL A 23 15.52 3.28 -31.44
N LYS A 24 16.76 2.93 -31.78
CA LYS A 24 17.81 2.69 -30.78
C LYS A 24 18.38 4.04 -30.36
N CYS A 25 17.99 4.52 -29.19
CA CYS A 25 18.32 5.87 -28.72
C CYS A 25 19.62 5.94 -27.90
N ALA A 26 20.05 4.82 -27.32
CA ALA A 26 21.33 4.69 -26.61
C ALA A 26 21.78 3.20 -26.57
N PRO A 27 23.00 2.88 -26.12
CA PRO A 27 23.40 1.51 -25.84
C PRO A 27 22.38 0.80 -24.94
N TYR A 28 22.02 -0.43 -25.30
CA TYR A 28 21.02 -1.26 -24.62
C TYR A 28 19.65 -0.60 -24.37
N THR A 29 19.34 0.46 -25.13
CA THR A 29 18.14 1.26 -24.91
C THR A 29 17.37 1.45 -26.21
N SER A 30 16.09 1.07 -26.16
CA SER A 30 15.12 1.29 -27.23
C SER A 30 14.13 2.38 -26.84
N CYS A 31 13.83 3.28 -27.76
CA CYS A 31 12.87 4.35 -27.55
C CYS A 31 11.72 4.28 -28.56
N ILE A 32 10.52 4.63 -28.10
CA ILE A 32 9.38 4.95 -28.97
C ILE A 32 9.24 6.47 -28.96
N VAL A 33 9.44 7.08 -30.12
CA VAL A 33 9.56 8.53 -30.28
C VAL A 33 8.43 9.07 -31.13
N THR A 34 7.88 10.22 -30.77
CA THR A 34 6.94 10.98 -31.61
C THR A 34 7.23 12.46 -31.43
N ASN A 35 7.31 13.23 -32.51
CA ASN A 35 7.63 14.67 -32.48
C ASN A 35 8.88 15.00 -31.64
N HIS A 36 9.95 14.21 -31.76
CA HIS A 36 11.20 14.34 -30.98
C HIS A 36 11.08 14.12 -29.46
N ILE A 37 9.94 13.61 -28.98
CA ILE A 37 9.72 13.27 -27.57
C ILE A 37 9.83 11.75 -27.39
N ASN A 38 10.70 11.33 -26.47
CA ASN A 38 10.85 9.92 -26.08
C ASN A 38 9.72 9.53 -25.12
N HIS A 39 8.57 9.16 -25.67
CA HIS A 39 7.40 8.77 -24.87
C HIS A 39 7.61 7.46 -24.10
N THR A 40 8.41 6.55 -24.65
CA THR A 40 8.76 5.28 -24.01
C THR A 40 10.24 5.04 -24.15
N VAL A 41 10.88 4.70 -23.04
CA VAL A 41 12.29 4.32 -22.99
C VAL A 41 12.35 2.95 -22.34
N ILE A 42 12.85 1.96 -23.07
CA ILE A 42 13.09 0.61 -22.57
C ILE A 42 14.59 0.43 -22.46
N HIS A 43 15.08 0.26 -21.25
CA HIS A 43 16.48 0.02 -20.96
C HIS A 43 16.68 -1.40 -20.48
N VAL A 44 17.64 -2.10 -21.08
CA VAL A 44 18.09 -3.43 -20.67
C VAL A 44 19.49 -3.26 -20.09
N ASP A 45 19.68 -3.62 -18.83
CA ASP A 45 21.02 -3.63 -18.24
C ASP A 45 21.64 -5.02 -18.48
N PRO A 46 22.74 -5.15 -19.23
CA PRO A 46 23.32 -6.46 -19.56
C PRO A 46 23.91 -7.18 -18.34
N GLU A 47 24.16 -6.46 -17.23
CA GLU A 47 24.71 -7.03 -16.00
C GLU A 47 23.62 -7.34 -14.96
N ARG A 48 22.34 -7.07 -15.28
CA ARG A 48 21.23 -7.24 -14.33
C ARG A 48 20.07 -8.01 -14.94
N GLU A 49 19.40 -8.79 -14.11
CA GLU A 49 18.30 -9.66 -14.48
C GLU A 49 16.94 -8.92 -14.57
N TYR A 50 16.94 -7.64 -14.99
CA TYR A 50 15.72 -6.86 -15.17
C TYR A 50 15.81 -5.84 -16.31
N ILE A 51 14.63 -5.45 -16.79
CA ILE A 51 14.46 -4.34 -17.72
C ILE A 51 13.72 -3.20 -17.03
N THR A 52 14.04 -1.96 -17.39
CA THR A 52 13.25 -0.79 -17.00
C THR A 52 12.49 -0.28 -18.21
N MET A 53 11.19 -0.09 -18.06
CA MET A 53 10.36 0.62 -19.04
C MET A 53 9.85 1.91 -18.41
N THR A 54 10.26 3.03 -18.97
CA THR A 54 9.85 4.36 -18.51
C THR A 54 8.93 5.00 -19.54
N ARG A 55 7.78 5.47 -19.07
CA ARG A 55 6.82 6.27 -19.83
C ARG A 55 6.96 7.73 -19.44
N LYS A 56 7.14 8.61 -20.42
CA LYS A 56 7.31 10.05 -20.20
C LYS A 56 6.16 10.83 -20.82
N PHE A 57 5.57 11.69 -20.00
CA PHE A 57 4.45 12.53 -20.36
C PHE A 57 4.72 14.00 -20.01
N PRO A 58 5.19 14.78 -20.98
CA PRO A 58 5.25 16.23 -20.87
C PRO A 58 3.96 16.85 -20.34
N ALA A 59 4.10 17.92 -19.56
CA ALA A 59 3.01 18.68 -18.94
C ALA A 59 1.97 19.17 -19.97
N VAL A 60 2.42 19.47 -21.19
CA VAL A 60 1.56 19.93 -22.30
C VAL A 60 0.51 18.91 -22.74
N MET A 61 0.67 17.63 -22.38
CA MET A 61 -0.34 16.60 -22.63
C MET A 61 -1.36 16.58 -21.50
N ASN A 62 -2.43 17.36 -21.69
CA ASN A 62 -3.53 17.52 -20.74
C ASN A 62 -4.41 16.27 -20.60
N GLN A 63 -4.42 15.36 -21.57
CA GLN A 63 -5.14 14.09 -21.51
C GLN A 63 -4.16 12.95 -21.76
N ILE A 64 -3.91 12.16 -20.71
CA ILE A 64 -3.09 10.97 -20.79
C ILE A 64 -3.93 9.83 -20.26
N LYS A 65 -4.19 8.85 -21.13
CA LYS A 65 -4.72 7.57 -20.73
C LYS A 65 -3.93 6.51 -21.47
N ILE A 66 -3.13 5.73 -20.76
CA ILE A 66 -2.41 4.59 -21.33
C ILE A 66 -2.80 3.34 -20.58
N ARG A 67 -2.80 2.21 -21.28
CA ARG A 67 -3.02 0.91 -20.70
C ARG A 67 -1.90 -0.04 -21.10
N ASP A 68 -1.19 -0.54 -20.09
CA ASP A 68 -0.14 -1.54 -20.21
C ASP A 68 -0.65 -2.88 -19.67
N CYS A 69 -0.87 -3.86 -20.55
CA CYS A 69 -1.49 -5.14 -20.20
C CYS A 69 -0.53 -6.32 -20.28
N PHE A 70 -0.50 -7.13 -19.22
CA PHE A 70 0.28 -8.36 -19.08
C PHE A 70 -0.63 -9.57 -19.10
N GLU A 71 -0.32 -10.55 -19.95
CA GLU A 71 -1.09 -11.79 -20.06
C GLU A 71 -0.92 -12.66 -18.79
N LEU A 72 -2.04 -13.02 -18.17
CA LEU A 72 -2.13 -13.94 -17.04
C LEU A 72 -2.11 -15.38 -17.55
N LYS A 73 -0.92 -15.85 -17.91
CA LYS A 73 -0.74 -17.20 -18.48
C LYS A 73 -1.32 -18.31 -17.60
N TYR A 74 -1.94 -19.30 -18.25
CA TYR A 74 -2.59 -20.42 -17.57
C TYR A 74 -1.62 -21.25 -16.71
N ASP A 75 -0.42 -21.50 -17.24
CA ASP A 75 0.63 -22.35 -16.68
C ASP A 75 1.57 -21.61 -15.70
N THR A 76 1.22 -20.38 -15.31
CA THR A 76 1.95 -19.57 -14.34
C THR A 76 1.02 -19.19 -13.18
N GLN A 77 1.51 -19.27 -11.94
CA GLN A 77 0.81 -18.70 -10.78
C GLN A 77 1.28 -17.27 -10.55
N TRP A 78 0.37 -16.41 -10.10
CA TRP A 78 0.64 -15.00 -9.81
C TRP A 78 0.40 -14.72 -8.33
N MET A 79 1.23 -13.86 -7.75
CA MET A 79 1.21 -13.40 -6.36
C MET A 79 1.49 -11.89 -6.30
N GLY A 80 1.13 -11.24 -5.18
CA GLY A 80 1.25 -9.78 -5.03
C GLY A 80 -0.05 -9.04 -5.32
N GLY A 81 0.05 -7.81 -5.82
CA GLY A 81 -1.09 -6.92 -6.00
C GLY A 81 -1.66 -6.37 -4.69
N PRO A 82 -2.85 -5.77 -4.73
CA PRO A 82 -3.45 -5.13 -3.57
C PRO A 82 -4.12 -6.18 -2.69
N ALA A 83 -4.09 -5.96 -1.39
CA ALA A 83 -4.85 -6.74 -0.44
C ALA A 83 -6.31 -6.25 -0.43
N THR A 84 -7.24 -7.17 -0.71
CA THR A 84 -8.67 -6.88 -0.85
C THR A 84 -9.49 -7.53 0.27
N ARG A 85 -10.67 -6.98 0.57
CA ARG A 85 -11.60 -7.58 1.56
C ARG A 85 -11.94 -9.04 1.25
N HIS A 86 -12.15 -9.37 -0.02
CA HIS A 86 -12.42 -10.72 -0.50
C HIS A 86 -11.29 -11.18 -1.42
N GLN A 87 -10.17 -11.59 -0.82
CA GLN A 87 -8.99 -11.99 -1.57
C GLN A 87 -9.21 -13.32 -2.29
N VAL A 88 -9.05 -13.31 -3.62
CA VAL A 88 -9.12 -14.51 -4.46
C VAL A 88 -7.71 -15.06 -4.69
N TRP A 89 -7.55 -16.38 -4.50
CA TRP A 89 -6.29 -17.09 -4.75
C TRP A 89 -6.46 -18.19 -5.80
N PRO A 90 -5.50 -18.35 -6.74
CA PRO A 90 -4.37 -17.44 -7.03
C PRO A 90 -4.86 -16.09 -7.58
N ILE A 91 -4.07 -15.02 -7.41
CA ILE A 91 -4.51 -13.65 -7.74
C ILE A 91 -4.83 -13.44 -9.22
N LYS A 92 -4.35 -14.32 -10.10
CA LYS A 92 -4.71 -14.31 -11.53
C LYS A 92 -6.21 -14.48 -11.79
N LYS A 93 -6.98 -14.96 -10.80
CA LYS A 93 -8.44 -15.07 -10.84
C LYS A 93 -9.16 -13.81 -10.34
N SER A 94 -8.44 -12.85 -9.74
CA SER A 94 -9.04 -11.61 -9.25
C SER A 94 -9.65 -10.80 -10.40
N TYR A 95 -10.64 -9.98 -10.05
CA TYR A 95 -11.32 -9.09 -10.98
C TYR A 95 -11.16 -7.65 -10.51
N PHE A 96 -10.76 -6.77 -11.40
CA PHE A 96 -10.67 -5.33 -11.16
C PHE A 96 -11.21 -4.57 -12.38
N ASN A 97 -11.96 -3.50 -12.14
CA ASN A 97 -12.63 -2.71 -13.17
C ASN A 97 -12.13 -1.26 -13.14
N GLY A 98 -10.85 -1.08 -13.48
CA GLY A 98 -10.21 0.24 -13.53
C GLY A 98 -10.22 0.96 -12.18
N ASN A 99 -10.07 0.23 -11.07
CA ASN A 99 -10.04 0.78 -9.72
C ASN A 99 -8.76 1.60 -9.50
N ALA A 100 -8.85 2.73 -8.79
CA ALA A 100 -7.67 3.49 -8.40
C ALA A 100 -6.76 2.64 -7.50
N TYR A 101 -5.46 2.59 -7.78
CA TYR A 101 -4.50 1.80 -7.02
C TYR A 101 -3.97 2.60 -5.82
N VAL A 102 -4.88 2.91 -4.90
CA VAL A 102 -4.63 3.58 -3.63
C VAL A 102 -5.38 2.86 -2.51
N PRO A 103 -4.92 2.94 -1.26
CA PRO A 103 -5.72 2.46 -0.14
C PRO A 103 -7.07 3.18 -0.12
N SER A 104 -8.17 2.42 -0.18
CA SER A 104 -9.51 2.99 -0.14
C SER A 104 -10.53 2.01 0.44
N GLY A 105 -11.48 2.53 1.20
CA GLY A 105 -12.64 1.76 1.68
C GLY A 105 -13.54 1.32 0.54
N GLU A 106 -13.76 2.19 -0.46
CA GLU A 106 -14.62 1.94 -1.62
C GLU A 106 -14.16 0.73 -2.43
N ASN A 107 -12.86 0.62 -2.73
CA ASN A 107 -12.31 -0.52 -3.47
C ASN A 107 -11.90 -1.67 -2.53
N SER A 108 -12.15 -1.54 -1.23
CA SER A 108 -11.72 -2.50 -0.20
C SER A 108 -10.22 -2.83 -0.26
N MET A 109 -9.39 -1.85 -0.65
CA MET A 109 -7.93 -1.98 -0.76
C MET A 109 -7.29 -1.37 0.49
N HIS A 110 -6.74 -2.19 1.39
CA HIS A 110 -6.09 -1.68 2.60
C HIS A 110 -4.57 -1.62 2.49
N THR A 111 -3.98 -2.47 1.65
CA THR A 111 -2.54 -2.48 1.37
C THR A 111 -2.34 -2.56 -0.13
N THR A 112 -1.64 -1.60 -0.71
CA THR A 112 -1.49 -1.44 -2.16
C THR A 112 -0.03 -1.48 -2.57
N GLU A 113 0.59 -2.65 -2.47
CA GLU A 113 1.95 -2.87 -2.96
C GLU A 113 1.93 -3.01 -4.49
N ARG A 114 2.68 -2.16 -5.19
CA ARG A 114 2.73 -2.14 -6.67
C ARG A 114 3.69 -3.19 -7.22
N TYR A 115 3.54 -4.42 -6.74
CA TYR A 115 4.43 -5.53 -7.02
C TYR A 115 3.63 -6.80 -7.35
N TRP A 116 3.98 -7.43 -8.46
CA TRP A 116 3.43 -8.71 -8.90
C TRP A 116 4.57 -9.68 -9.17
N LEU A 117 4.40 -10.92 -8.71
CA LEU A 117 5.39 -11.98 -8.84
C LEU A 117 4.75 -13.19 -9.49
N THR A 118 5.52 -13.87 -10.31
CA THR A 118 5.11 -15.14 -10.92
C THR A 118 5.87 -16.33 -10.35
N SER A 119 5.25 -17.51 -10.39
CA SER A 119 5.90 -18.78 -10.04
C SER A 119 7.11 -19.12 -10.92
N ARG A 120 7.27 -18.46 -12.07
CA ARG A 120 8.38 -18.64 -13.01
C ARG A 120 9.51 -17.64 -12.85
N GLY A 121 9.49 -16.83 -11.78
CA GLY A 121 10.57 -15.88 -11.48
C GLY A 121 10.53 -14.60 -12.29
N MET A 122 9.42 -14.28 -12.97
CA MET A 122 9.16 -12.93 -13.45
C MET A 122 8.52 -12.10 -12.34
N TYR A 123 8.96 -10.86 -12.14
CA TYR A 123 8.22 -9.86 -11.35
C TYR A 123 7.96 -8.58 -12.14
N ILE A 124 6.95 -7.83 -11.71
CA ILE A 124 6.64 -6.49 -12.21
C ILE A 124 6.51 -5.58 -11.01
N TYR A 125 7.24 -4.47 -11.02
CA TYR A 125 7.14 -3.39 -10.05
C TYR A 125 6.84 -2.08 -10.76
N VAL A 126 5.89 -1.31 -10.24
CA VAL A 126 5.56 0.03 -10.73
C VAL A 126 5.91 1.05 -9.67
N ASN A 127 6.58 2.14 -10.03
CA ASN A 127 6.94 3.19 -9.08
C ASN A 127 5.71 3.72 -8.30
N SER A 128 5.92 4.07 -7.03
CA SER A 128 4.87 4.47 -6.10
C SER A 128 4.15 5.76 -6.50
N THR A 129 4.80 6.63 -7.28
CA THR A 129 4.26 7.94 -7.69
C THR A 129 3.40 7.90 -8.93
N ALA A 130 3.24 6.74 -9.60
CA ALA A 130 2.44 6.70 -10.83
C ALA A 130 0.92 6.87 -10.54
N PRO A 131 0.17 7.65 -11.35
CA PRO A 131 -1.28 7.74 -11.24
C PRO A 131 -1.92 6.52 -11.91
N MET A 132 -1.93 5.41 -11.17
CA MET A 132 -2.21 4.08 -11.70
C MET A 132 -3.57 3.56 -11.26
N PHE A 133 -4.33 3.04 -12.20
CA PHE A 133 -5.54 2.27 -11.97
C PHE A 133 -5.28 0.81 -12.39
N ILE A 134 -5.98 -0.13 -11.78
CA ILE A 134 -5.86 -1.55 -12.08
C ILE A 134 -7.14 -2.08 -12.74
N ASP A 135 -6.96 -2.77 -13.86
CA ASP A 135 -8.00 -3.56 -14.53
C ASP A 135 -7.49 -4.99 -14.66
N GLN A 136 -8.31 -5.97 -14.28
CA GLN A 136 -7.92 -7.37 -14.38
C GLN A 136 -9.12 -8.24 -14.68
N ASN A 137 -9.00 -9.11 -15.69
CA ASN A 137 -10.08 -9.99 -16.13
C ASN A 137 -11.40 -9.25 -16.43
N ASN A 138 -11.32 -7.97 -16.81
CA ASN A 138 -12.47 -7.11 -17.09
C ASN A 138 -12.44 -6.61 -18.53
N SER A 139 -11.59 -5.62 -18.83
CA SER A 139 -11.48 -5.06 -20.19
C SER A 139 -10.97 -6.10 -21.20
N LYS A 140 -10.22 -7.09 -20.71
CA LYS A 140 -9.75 -8.25 -21.47
C LYS A 140 -9.57 -9.44 -20.52
N GLU A 141 -10.20 -10.56 -20.85
CA GLU A 141 -10.10 -11.79 -20.05
C GLU A 141 -8.65 -12.31 -20.04
N LYS A 142 -8.15 -12.74 -18.87
CA LYS A 142 -6.78 -13.26 -18.66
C LYS A 142 -5.69 -12.21 -18.85
N TYR A 143 -5.98 -10.95 -18.54
CA TYR A 143 -4.98 -9.89 -18.50
C TYR A 143 -5.04 -9.12 -17.20
N LEU A 144 -3.87 -8.68 -16.75
CA LEU A 144 -3.66 -7.65 -15.75
C LEU A 144 -3.19 -6.39 -16.48
N CYS A 145 -3.92 -5.30 -16.34
CA CYS A 145 -3.67 -4.05 -17.01
C CYS A 145 -3.46 -2.92 -16.00
N PHE A 146 -2.37 -2.19 -16.17
CA PHE A 146 -2.12 -0.94 -15.47
C PHE A 146 -2.55 0.21 -16.36
N ILE A 147 -3.48 1.02 -15.86
CA ILE A 147 -4.02 2.17 -16.58
C ILE A 147 -3.40 3.42 -15.94
N ILE A 148 -2.63 4.17 -16.72
CA ILE A 148 -2.07 5.45 -16.28
C ILE A 148 -3.03 6.55 -16.74
N ASP A 149 -3.61 7.27 -15.80
CA ASP A 149 -4.66 8.27 -16.06
C ASP A 149 -4.53 9.44 -15.07
N LYS A 150 -4.44 10.68 -15.57
CA LYS A 150 -4.34 11.89 -14.73
C LYS A 150 -5.73 12.35 -14.29
N LYS A 151 -6.36 11.56 -13.41
CA LYS A 151 -7.66 11.88 -12.81
C LYS A 151 -7.67 11.54 -11.32
N GLU A 152 -8.67 12.07 -10.62
CA GLU A 152 -8.94 11.74 -9.22
C GLU A 152 -8.88 10.22 -8.96
N PRO A 153 -8.20 9.76 -7.89
CA PRO A 153 -7.65 10.53 -6.76
C PRO A 153 -6.22 11.07 -6.98
N TYR A 154 -5.66 10.94 -8.18
CA TYR A 154 -4.30 11.35 -8.46
C TYR A 154 -4.22 12.78 -8.98
N MET A 155 -3.90 13.71 -8.08
CA MET A 155 -3.57 15.09 -8.45
C MET A 155 -2.12 15.16 -8.93
N HIS A 156 -1.90 15.28 -10.24
CA HIS A 156 -0.56 15.52 -10.81
C HIS A 156 -0.53 16.80 -11.63
N THR A 157 0.38 17.70 -11.26
CA THR A 157 0.74 18.87 -12.05
C THR A 157 2.09 18.64 -12.72
N GLY A 158 2.25 19.13 -13.96
CA GLY A 158 3.51 19.06 -14.68
C GLY A 158 3.80 17.74 -15.39
N ASP A 159 5.10 17.51 -15.61
CA ASP A 159 5.63 16.33 -16.28
C ASP A 159 5.38 15.08 -15.42
N LEU A 160 4.96 13.99 -16.07
CA LEU A 160 4.73 12.71 -15.42
C LEU A 160 5.67 11.65 -15.99
N GLU A 161 6.35 10.95 -15.09
CA GLU A 161 7.15 9.78 -15.41
C GLU A 161 6.62 8.55 -14.66
N VAL A 162 6.33 7.48 -15.41
CA VAL A 162 5.92 6.19 -14.86
C VAL A 162 6.96 5.15 -15.26
N SER A 163 7.52 4.48 -14.26
CA SER A 163 8.59 3.51 -14.47
C SER A 163 8.19 2.13 -13.98
N TYR A 164 8.33 1.16 -14.87
CA TYR A 164 8.18 -0.26 -14.61
C TYR A 164 9.56 -0.89 -14.48
N GLU A 165 9.79 -1.66 -13.42
CA GLU A 165 10.90 -2.60 -13.33
C GLU A 165 10.35 -4.01 -13.52
N ILE A 166 10.87 -4.73 -14.50
CA ILE A 166 10.42 -6.09 -14.84
C ILE A 166 11.64 -7.00 -14.77
N GLY A 167 11.70 -7.84 -13.73
CA GLY A 167 12.79 -8.80 -13.58
C GLY A 167 12.43 -10.19 -14.09
N PHE A 168 13.45 -10.92 -14.52
CA PHE A 168 13.37 -12.31 -14.99
C PHE A 168 14.46 -13.14 -14.32
N LEU A 169 14.09 -13.97 -13.35
CA LEU A 169 15.02 -14.85 -12.65
C LEU A 169 14.55 -16.30 -12.75
N ASN A 170 15.41 -17.24 -12.38
CA ASN A 170 15.17 -18.67 -12.55
C ASN A 170 13.95 -19.21 -11.79
N ASN A 171 13.54 -18.55 -10.70
CA ASN A 171 12.36 -18.94 -9.92
C ASN A 171 11.81 -17.78 -9.09
N SER A 172 10.62 -17.96 -8.52
CA SER A 172 9.92 -16.95 -7.74
C SER A 172 10.67 -16.49 -6.49
N ARG A 173 11.44 -17.37 -5.84
CA ARG A 173 12.22 -17.02 -4.65
C ARG A 173 13.33 -16.05 -5.01
N LEU A 174 14.16 -16.39 -6.01
CA LEU A 174 15.25 -15.53 -6.45
C LEU A 174 14.73 -14.18 -6.93
N ALA A 175 13.64 -14.17 -7.71
CA ALA A 175 12.98 -12.96 -8.17
C ALA A 175 12.54 -12.06 -7.01
N HIS A 176 11.93 -12.64 -5.98
CA HIS A 176 11.50 -11.90 -4.80
C HIS A 176 12.68 -11.39 -3.96
N GLU A 177 13.69 -12.24 -3.72
CA GLU A 177 14.89 -11.85 -2.98
C GLU A 177 15.63 -10.70 -3.67
N PHE A 178 15.73 -10.76 -5.01
CA PHE A 178 16.30 -9.70 -5.84
C PHE A 178 15.50 -8.39 -5.72
N PHE A 179 14.17 -8.45 -5.90
CA PHE A 179 13.30 -7.29 -5.73
C PHE A 179 13.45 -6.66 -4.34
N VAL A 180 13.40 -7.49 -3.28
CA VAL A 180 13.55 -7.02 -1.89
C VAL A 180 14.89 -6.34 -1.71
N SER A 181 16.00 -6.92 -2.19
CA SER A 181 17.33 -6.34 -2.04
C SER A 181 17.47 -4.95 -2.68
N ARG A 182 16.66 -4.64 -3.70
CA ARG A 182 16.69 -3.38 -4.44
C ARG A 182 15.73 -2.34 -3.91
N HIS A 183 14.53 -2.74 -3.51
CA HIS A 183 13.41 -1.81 -3.26
C HIS A 183 12.96 -1.79 -1.81
N ARG A 184 13.47 -2.69 -0.97
CA ARG A 184 13.00 -2.87 0.42
C ARG A 184 14.18 -3.04 1.36
N ASN A 185 14.05 -2.45 2.54
CA ASN A 185 14.98 -2.71 3.62
C ASN A 185 14.48 -3.92 4.41
N LYS A 186 15.35 -4.91 4.61
CA LYS A 186 15.06 -5.99 5.55
C LYS A 186 15.13 -5.41 6.98
N PRO A 187 14.21 -5.81 7.88
CA PRO A 187 14.34 -5.47 9.29
C PRO A 187 15.72 -5.89 9.80
N LYS A 188 16.40 -4.98 10.52
CA LYS A 188 17.74 -5.24 11.07
C LYS A 188 17.71 -6.03 12.37
N THR A 189 16.56 -6.02 13.04
CA THR A 189 16.35 -6.66 14.34
C THR A 189 15.09 -7.51 14.29
N LEU A 190 15.09 -8.59 15.08
CA LEU A 190 13.89 -9.36 15.31
C LEU A 190 12.88 -8.54 16.12
N PRO A 191 11.57 -8.71 15.87
CA PRO A 191 10.57 -8.20 16.80
C PRO A 191 10.71 -8.94 18.13
N ASP A 192 10.11 -8.38 19.18
CA ASP A 192 10.02 -9.06 20.47
C ASP A 192 9.34 -10.43 20.31
N GLU A 193 10.03 -11.49 20.72
CA GLU A 193 9.56 -12.86 20.57
C GLU A 193 8.23 -13.11 21.26
N GLN A 194 7.88 -12.33 22.30
CA GLN A 194 6.60 -12.45 22.98
C GLN A 194 5.40 -12.21 22.05
N VAL A 195 5.53 -11.27 21.10
CA VAL A 195 4.48 -10.96 20.11
C VAL A 195 4.23 -12.14 19.15
N ILE A 196 5.25 -12.97 18.93
CA ILE A 196 5.15 -14.16 18.07
C ILE A 196 4.68 -15.38 18.86
N LYS A 197 5.17 -15.55 20.08
CA LYS A 197 4.95 -16.76 20.90
C LYS A 197 3.63 -16.76 21.67
N TYR A 198 3.11 -15.59 22.03
CA TYR A 198 2.00 -15.45 22.97
C TYR A 198 0.91 -14.52 22.42
N PRO A 199 -0.35 -14.68 22.85
CA PRO A 199 -1.47 -13.87 22.35
C PRO A 199 -1.34 -12.41 22.81
N ILE A 200 -1.64 -11.47 21.91
CA ILE A 200 -1.89 -10.07 22.28
C ILE A 200 -3.29 -9.98 22.89
N TRP A 201 -3.37 -9.45 24.11
CA TRP A 201 -4.61 -9.29 24.84
C TRP A 201 -5.26 -7.96 24.50
N SER A 202 -6.19 -7.96 23.56
CA SER A 202 -6.95 -6.77 23.15
C SER A 202 -8.11 -6.49 24.10
N THR A 203 -8.33 -5.22 24.45
CA THR A 203 -9.53 -4.80 25.20
C THR A 203 -10.76 -4.70 24.30
N TRP A 204 -10.59 -4.49 22.98
CA TRP A 204 -11.68 -4.39 22.01
C TRP A 204 -12.53 -5.66 21.90
N ALA A 205 -11.90 -6.83 22.04
CA ALA A 205 -12.59 -8.12 21.93
C ALA A 205 -13.70 -8.29 22.98
N LYS A 206 -13.47 -7.77 24.20
CA LYS A 206 -14.38 -7.94 25.35
C LYS A 206 -15.16 -6.68 25.70
N TYR A 207 -14.53 -5.51 25.63
CA TYR A 207 -15.08 -4.27 26.19
C TYR A 207 -15.45 -3.22 25.15
N LYS A 208 -15.02 -3.37 23.90
CA LYS A 208 -15.13 -2.33 22.87
C LYS A 208 -14.52 -1.03 23.40
N GLU A 209 -15.31 0.04 23.49
CA GLU A 209 -14.90 1.38 23.91
C GLU A 209 -15.13 1.65 25.40
N ASN A 210 -15.76 0.72 26.11
CA ASN A 210 -16.12 0.88 27.52
C ASN A 210 -14.96 0.43 28.40
N ILE A 211 -13.86 1.20 28.36
CA ILE A 211 -12.62 0.92 29.07
C ILE A 211 -12.26 2.05 30.05
N ASN A 212 -11.60 1.68 31.15
CA ASN A 212 -10.97 2.58 32.12
C ASN A 212 -9.85 1.82 32.86
N ALA A 213 -9.11 2.50 33.73
CA ALA A 213 -7.98 1.88 34.45
C ALA A 213 -8.36 0.62 35.25
N ASP A 214 -9.51 0.63 35.92
CA ASP A 214 -9.98 -0.48 36.76
C ASP A 214 -10.39 -1.69 35.92
N ILE A 215 -11.14 -1.47 34.83
CA ILE A 215 -11.56 -2.52 33.90
C ILE A 215 -10.34 -3.25 33.31
N ILE A 216 -9.33 -2.49 32.88
CA ILE A 216 -8.13 -3.06 32.27
C ILE A 216 -7.27 -3.78 33.31
N THR A 217 -7.16 -3.24 34.52
CA THR A 217 -6.44 -3.89 35.63
C THR A 217 -7.10 -5.21 36.02
N ASN A 218 -8.43 -5.23 36.13
CA ASN A 218 -9.20 -6.45 36.39
C ASN A 218 -9.04 -7.47 35.26
N TYR A 219 -9.02 -7.02 34.00
CA TYR A 219 -8.79 -7.90 32.86
C TYR A 219 -7.39 -8.54 32.92
N ALA A 220 -6.36 -7.78 33.26
CA ALA A 220 -5.02 -8.30 33.49
C ALA A 220 -5.01 -9.36 34.61
N ASP A 221 -5.72 -9.12 35.71
CA ASP A 221 -5.83 -10.08 36.82
C ASP A 221 -6.59 -11.35 36.44
N GLU A 222 -7.65 -11.25 35.64
CA GLU A 222 -8.35 -12.42 35.09
C GLU A 222 -7.43 -13.28 34.23
N ILE A 223 -6.62 -12.66 33.36
CA ILE A 223 -5.65 -13.37 32.50
C ILE A 223 -4.68 -14.19 33.37
N LEU A 224 -4.14 -13.57 34.42
CA LEU A 224 -3.22 -14.21 35.36
C LEU A 224 -3.89 -15.32 36.16
N LYS A 225 -5.09 -15.06 36.69
CA LYS A 225 -5.86 -16.02 37.50
C LYS A 225 -6.19 -17.30 36.74
N ASN A 226 -6.42 -17.19 35.42
CA ASN A 226 -6.70 -18.34 34.56
C ASN A 226 -5.42 -19.04 34.06
N GLY A 227 -4.23 -18.61 34.49
CA GLY A 227 -2.96 -19.26 34.13
C GLY A 227 -2.54 -19.06 32.67
N PHE A 228 -3.08 -18.04 31.99
CA PHE A 228 -2.70 -17.77 30.61
C PHE A 228 -1.34 -17.07 30.49
N ASN A 229 -0.68 -17.23 29.35
CA ASN A 229 0.60 -16.59 29.07
C ASN A 229 0.47 -15.07 28.92
N LYS A 230 1.45 -14.36 29.45
CA LYS A 230 1.57 -12.90 29.40
C LYS A 230 2.30 -12.46 28.13
N SER A 231 1.82 -11.39 27.51
CA SER A 231 2.55 -10.71 26.42
C SER A 231 2.21 -9.22 26.43
N TYR A 232 1.77 -8.66 25.31
CA TYR A 232 1.17 -7.35 25.20
C TYR A 232 -0.28 -7.36 25.66
N LEU A 233 -0.63 -6.37 26.48
CA LEU A 233 -2.00 -5.94 26.74
C LEU A 233 -2.22 -4.67 25.92
N GLU A 234 -3.11 -4.76 24.93
CA GLU A 234 -3.44 -3.66 24.04
C GLU A 234 -4.62 -2.88 24.60
N ILE A 235 -4.38 -1.60 24.88
CA ILE A 235 -5.41 -0.64 25.24
C ILE A 235 -6.02 -0.13 23.93
N ASP A 236 -7.19 -0.65 23.59
CA ASP A 236 -7.93 -0.28 22.39
C ASP A 236 -8.65 1.07 22.52
N ASP A 237 -9.47 1.37 21.52
CA ASP A 237 -10.20 2.60 21.27
C ASP A 237 -10.86 3.25 22.51
N ASN A 238 -11.02 4.58 22.45
CA ASN A 238 -11.67 5.43 23.45
C ASN A 238 -10.91 5.57 24.79
N TRP A 239 -9.58 5.44 24.76
CA TRP A 239 -8.69 5.81 25.87
C TRP A 239 -8.43 7.32 25.94
N GLU A 240 -8.49 7.99 24.79
CA GLU A 240 -8.27 9.44 24.65
C GLU A 240 -9.45 10.26 25.20
N ARG A 241 -9.19 11.51 25.56
CA ARG A 241 -10.22 12.52 25.85
C ARG A 241 -11.16 12.75 24.66
N CYS A 242 -10.58 12.82 23.47
CA CYS A 242 -11.28 12.82 22.19
C CYS A 242 -10.35 12.24 21.12
N TYR A 243 -10.91 11.62 20.08
CA TYR A 243 -10.12 11.01 19.01
C TYR A 243 -9.11 12.01 18.42
N GLY A 244 -7.82 11.68 18.56
CA GLY A 244 -6.70 12.49 18.07
C GLY A 244 -6.17 13.53 19.06
N SER A 245 -6.61 13.54 20.33
CA SER A 245 -6.02 14.40 21.35
C SER A 245 -4.62 13.96 21.76
N GLY A 246 -4.28 12.67 21.63
CA GLY A 246 -3.04 12.07 22.13
C GLY A 246 -2.95 12.03 23.65
N GLU A 247 -4.06 12.28 24.36
CA GLU A 247 -4.12 12.48 25.80
C GLU A 247 -5.17 11.57 26.42
N PHE A 248 -4.80 10.82 27.46
CA PHE A 248 -5.73 9.97 28.20
C PHE A 248 -6.87 10.77 28.82
N GLU A 249 -8.09 10.22 28.75
CA GLU A 249 -9.26 10.77 29.43
C GLU A 249 -9.09 10.62 30.96
N THR A 250 -8.95 11.74 31.66
CA THR A 250 -8.59 11.77 33.09
C THR A 250 -9.68 11.19 33.99
N THR A 251 -10.95 11.23 33.57
CA THR A 251 -12.05 10.60 34.29
C THR A 251 -12.01 9.06 34.22
N LYS A 252 -11.41 8.50 33.16
CA LYS A 252 -11.18 7.06 33.00
C LYS A 252 -9.81 6.61 33.52
N PHE A 253 -8.83 7.51 33.50
CA PHE A 253 -7.42 7.23 33.80
C PHE A 253 -6.81 8.38 34.62
N ASN A 254 -7.14 8.44 35.92
CA ASN A 254 -6.72 9.52 36.81
C ASN A 254 -5.20 9.58 37.08
N ASN A 255 -4.50 8.45 37.04
CA ASN A 255 -3.05 8.34 37.22
C ASN A 255 -2.48 7.29 36.26
N VAL A 256 -2.29 7.70 35.00
CA VAL A 256 -1.79 6.85 33.92
C VAL A 256 -0.44 6.22 34.27
N THR A 257 0.48 6.96 34.88
CA THR A 257 1.81 6.45 35.26
C THR A 257 1.69 5.27 36.23
N ASN A 258 0.89 5.42 37.29
CA ASN A 258 0.67 4.34 38.25
C ASN A 258 -0.04 3.15 37.59
N PHE A 259 -1.11 3.40 36.84
CA PHE A 259 -1.85 2.37 36.11
C PHE A 259 -0.95 1.54 35.19
N ILE A 260 -0.14 2.19 34.36
CA ILE A 260 0.79 1.49 33.46
C ILE A 260 1.87 0.73 34.25
N ASN A 261 2.38 1.30 35.36
CA ASN A 261 3.35 0.61 36.21
C ASN A 261 2.75 -0.64 36.88
N GLN A 262 1.48 -0.61 37.27
CA GLN A 262 0.77 -1.77 37.81
C GLN A 262 0.64 -2.89 36.77
N LEU A 263 0.32 -2.57 35.51
CA LEU A 263 0.25 -3.57 34.45
C LEU A 263 1.64 -4.14 34.12
N LYS A 264 2.67 -3.29 34.09
CA LYS A 264 4.06 -3.72 33.89
C LYS A 264 4.58 -4.60 35.02
N SER A 265 4.25 -4.30 36.28
CA SER A 265 4.66 -5.13 37.43
C SER A 265 4.01 -6.51 37.42
N LYS A 266 2.83 -6.64 36.80
CA LYS A 266 2.18 -7.92 36.49
C LYS A 266 2.85 -8.70 35.33
N GLY A 267 3.81 -8.07 34.64
CA GLY A 267 4.59 -8.67 33.56
C GLY A 267 4.03 -8.47 32.16
N PHE A 268 3.06 -7.56 31.98
CA PHE A 268 2.55 -7.19 30.66
C PHE A 268 3.43 -6.12 30.00
N LYS A 269 3.63 -6.25 28.69
CA LYS A 269 4.00 -5.12 27.83
C LYS A 269 2.73 -4.41 27.40
N ILE A 270 2.79 -3.13 27.11
CA ILE A 270 1.60 -2.33 26.80
C ILE A 270 1.71 -1.78 25.39
N SER A 271 0.68 -1.99 24.59
CA SER A 271 0.45 -1.28 23.34
C SER A 271 -0.79 -0.41 23.47
N LEU A 272 -0.85 0.63 22.64
CA LEU A 272 -1.95 1.58 22.60
C LEU A 272 -2.44 1.65 21.17
N TRP A 273 -3.75 1.51 20.97
CA TRP A 273 -4.35 1.73 19.67
C TRP A 273 -4.32 3.23 19.34
N ILE A 274 -3.82 3.57 18.16
CA ILE A 274 -3.74 4.95 17.66
C ILE A 274 -4.30 5.01 16.24
N HIS A 275 -4.65 6.21 15.80
CA HIS A 275 -5.21 6.44 14.47
C HIS A 275 -4.72 7.76 13.85
N PRO A 276 -4.69 7.90 12.51
CA PRO A 276 -4.13 9.06 11.82
C PRO A 276 -5.18 10.13 11.50
N PHE A 277 -6.08 10.44 12.44
CA PHE A 277 -7.13 11.47 12.25
C PHE A 277 -7.45 12.18 13.56
N ILE A 278 -8.04 13.37 13.48
CA ILE A 278 -8.45 14.17 14.64
C ILE A 278 -9.91 14.52 14.46
N ASN A 279 -10.73 14.32 15.50
CA ASN A 279 -12.13 14.71 15.45
C ASN A 279 -12.28 16.23 15.37
N ASN A 280 -13.24 16.69 14.56
CA ASN A 280 -13.63 18.09 14.52
C ASN A 280 -14.01 18.57 15.93
N GLY A 281 -13.40 19.67 16.39
CA GLY A 281 -13.65 20.24 17.72
C GLY A 281 -12.89 19.56 18.86
N CYS A 282 -12.01 18.59 18.58
CA CYS A 282 -11.08 18.04 19.57
C CYS A 282 -9.95 19.05 19.84
N GLU A 283 -10.25 20.10 20.61
CA GLU A 283 -9.29 21.19 20.84
C GLU A 283 -8.32 20.88 22.00
N PRO A 284 -7.06 21.38 21.94
CA PRO A 284 -6.50 22.25 20.89
C PRO A 284 -5.92 21.48 19.67
N ALA A 285 -5.97 20.14 19.67
CA ALA A 285 -5.32 19.31 18.66
C ALA A 285 -5.84 19.60 17.24
N HIS A 286 -7.15 19.73 17.10
CA HIS A 286 -7.81 20.02 15.83
C HIS A 286 -7.38 21.38 15.26
N MET A 287 -7.46 22.48 16.02
CA MET A 287 -7.03 23.81 15.55
C MET A 287 -5.52 23.84 15.28
N ASN A 288 -4.71 23.18 16.11
CA ASN A 288 -3.27 23.09 15.91
C ASN A 288 -2.92 22.43 14.57
N ALA A 289 -3.63 21.34 14.21
CA ALA A 289 -3.43 20.66 12.94
C ALA A 289 -3.79 21.54 11.73
N LEU A 290 -4.83 22.38 11.84
CA LEU A 290 -5.25 23.29 10.78
C LEU A 290 -4.29 24.48 10.62
N LEU A 291 -3.93 25.15 11.73
CA LEU A 291 -3.07 26.33 11.70
C LEU A 291 -1.64 26.03 11.24
N ASN A 292 -1.13 24.83 11.54
CA ASN A 292 0.23 24.42 11.16
C ASN A 292 0.30 23.59 9.87
N ASN A 293 -0.81 23.47 9.12
CA ASN A 293 -0.89 22.68 7.88
C ASN A 293 -0.46 21.21 8.03
N PHE A 294 -0.79 20.57 9.16
CA PHE A 294 -0.55 19.14 9.35
C PHE A 294 -1.64 18.27 8.73
N ALA A 295 -2.86 18.82 8.56
CA ALA A 295 -3.96 18.10 7.94
C ALA A 295 -3.83 18.10 6.41
N VAL A 296 -4.09 16.95 5.78
CA VAL A 296 -4.14 16.80 4.32
C VAL A 296 -5.35 17.58 3.78
N LYS A 297 -5.18 18.25 2.64
CA LYS A 297 -6.21 19.05 1.98
C LYS A 297 -6.58 18.46 0.61
N ASN A 298 -7.86 18.48 0.25
CA ASN A 298 -8.31 18.18 -1.11
C ASN A 298 -8.05 19.37 -2.07
N SER A 299 -8.43 19.22 -3.34
CA SER A 299 -8.26 20.28 -4.36
C SER A 299 -9.03 21.58 -4.06
N GLN A 300 -10.05 21.51 -3.20
CA GLN A 300 -10.87 22.63 -2.74
C GLN A 300 -10.29 23.28 -1.46
N GLY A 301 -9.22 22.72 -0.90
CA GLY A 301 -8.59 23.20 0.34
C GLY A 301 -9.23 22.67 1.63
N GLU A 302 -10.15 21.71 1.55
CA GLU A 302 -10.85 21.12 2.69
C GLU A 302 -10.06 19.94 3.27
N SER A 303 -10.10 19.78 4.59
CA SER A 303 -9.39 18.69 5.31
C SER A 303 -10.32 17.72 6.04
N SER A 304 -11.64 17.88 5.91
CA SER A 304 -12.62 17.03 6.57
C SER A 304 -12.84 15.73 5.78
N ILE A 305 -12.90 14.61 6.50
CA ILE A 305 -13.27 13.31 5.94
C ILE A 305 -14.32 12.66 6.84
N LYS A 306 -15.12 11.76 6.25
CA LYS A 306 -15.95 10.83 7.02
C LYS A 306 -15.26 9.46 7.05
N TRP A 307 -15.19 8.85 8.22
CA TRP A 307 -14.50 7.57 8.40
C TRP A 307 -15.51 6.44 8.70
N TRP A 308 -15.67 6.00 9.94
CA TRP A 308 -16.55 4.88 10.32
C TRP A 308 -17.61 5.22 11.39
N ARG A 309 -17.65 6.48 11.83
CA ARG A 309 -18.61 7.01 12.81
C ARG A 309 -19.22 8.28 12.23
#